data_AF-W4RJE9-F1
#
_entry.id   AF-W4RJE9-F1
#
_cell.length_a   1.000
_cell.length_b   1.000
_cell.length_c   1.000
_cell.angle_alpha   90.00
_cell.angle_beta   90.00
_cell.angle_gamma   90.00
#
_symmetry.space_group_name_H-M   'P 1'
#
loop_
_entity.id
_entity.type
_entity.pdbx_description
1 polymer ?
#
loop_
_entity_poly.entity_id
_entity_poly.type
_entity_poly.pdbx_seq_one_letter_code
_entity_poly.pdbx_strand_id
1 'polypeptide(L)'
;MNKRESKKDKVILFPGLEKRLLEKGLDYLKQKKYRDAIQFLEQALEHDPENGDVFVGLVLANYEAGNTHQAKELVAEMLRSGLGDYIQAIDMYLMILVQLNEYSEVVTTIEALLEEREIPADKHEHFITMLEFGRRMLNGETEMEPRRVLKRNLKRMSLIFLTIRAPMTR
;
A
#
# COMPACT_ATOMS: atom_id res chain seq x y z
N MET A 1 -30.09 42.24 -5.78
CA MET A 1 -28.72 42.14 -5.21
C MET A 1 -28.81 41.59 -3.79
N ASN A 2 -28.13 40.46 -3.55
CA ASN A 2 -27.39 40.04 -2.34
C ASN A 2 -28.08 40.12 -0.96
N LYS A 3 -28.11 39.08 -0.12
CA LYS A 3 -27.09 38.05 0.18
C LYS A 3 -27.80 36.78 0.64
N ARG A 4 -27.54 35.64 -0.03
CA ARG A 4 -27.74 34.33 0.57
C ARG A 4 -26.53 34.09 1.46
N GLU A 5 -26.73 34.12 2.77
CA GLU A 5 -25.74 33.70 3.74
C GLU A 5 -25.41 32.23 3.46
N SER A 6 -24.20 31.99 2.95
CA SER A 6 -23.63 30.65 2.91
C SER A 6 -23.48 30.18 4.36
N LYS A 7 -24.40 29.29 4.77
CA LYS A 7 -24.20 28.47 5.95
C LYS A 7 -22.89 27.71 5.75
N LYS A 8 -21.82 28.22 6.35
CA LYS A 8 -20.61 27.43 6.62
C LYS A 8 -21.09 26.26 7.46
N ASP A 9 -21.12 25.09 6.84
CA ASP A 9 -21.34 23.84 7.54
C ASP A 9 -20.41 23.82 8.75
N LYS A 10 -21.03 23.82 9.93
CA LYS A 10 -20.32 23.60 11.18
C LYS A 10 -19.84 22.16 11.10
N VAL A 11 -18.62 21.96 10.61
CA VAL A 11 -17.90 20.71 10.74
C VAL A 11 -17.77 20.46 12.23
N ILE A 12 -18.65 19.64 12.77
CA ILE A 12 -18.52 19.12 14.12
C ILE A 12 -17.38 18.11 14.02
N LEU A 13 -16.16 18.57 14.31
CA LEU A 13 -15.01 17.69 14.49
C LEU A 13 -15.28 16.85 15.73
N PHE A 14 -15.75 15.62 15.52
CA PHE A 14 -15.80 14.62 16.57
C PHE A 14 -14.36 14.16 16.83
N PRO A 15 -13.78 14.42 18.01
CA PRO A 15 -12.39 14.03 18.27
C PRO A 15 -12.22 12.52 18.08
N GLY A 16 -11.25 12.11 17.25
CA GLY A 16 -10.97 10.69 16.99
C GLY A 16 -11.91 10.01 15.99
N LEU A 17 -12.69 10.77 15.22
CA LEU A 17 -13.54 10.21 14.16
C LEU A 17 -12.69 9.54 13.08
N GLU A 18 -11.61 10.19 12.65
CA GLU A 18 -10.61 9.69 11.71
C GLU A 18 -10.05 8.34 12.17
N LYS A 19 -9.67 8.23 13.45
CA LYS A 19 -9.16 6.99 14.04
C LYS A 19 -10.22 5.89 14.05
N ARG A 20 -11.47 6.20 14.40
CA ARG A 20 -12.58 5.23 14.39
C ARG A 20 -12.93 4.77 12.99
N LEU A 21 -12.86 5.66 12.00
CA LEU A 21 -13.08 5.34 10.59
C LEU A 21 -11.98 4.41 10.08
N LEU A 22 -10.72 4.71 10.40
CA LEU A 22 -9.58 3.84 10.13
C LEU A 22 -9.79 2.47 10.76
N GLU A 23 -10.01 2.38 12.08
CA GLU A 23 -10.23 1.11 12.79
C GLU A 23 -11.35 0.27 12.16
N LYS A 24 -12.46 0.92 11.80
CA LYS A 24 -13.59 0.26 11.13
C LYS A 24 -13.21 -0.25 9.73
N GLY A 25 -12.50 0.57 8.95
CA GLY A 25 -11.97 0.16 7.66
C GLY A 25 -11.05 -1.06 7.75
N LEU A 26 -10.13 -1.07 8.72
CA LEU A 26 -9.24 -2.20 8.99
C LEU A 26 -10.01 -3.44 9.45
N ASP A 27 -11.10 -3.29 10.19
CA ASP A 27 -11.97 -4.41 10.58
C ASP A 27 -12.75 -5.01 9.41
N TYR A 28 -13.20 -4.20 8.44
CA TYR A 28 -13.79 -4.71 7.21
C TYR A 28 -12.76 -5.42 6.32
N LEU A 29 -11.53 -4.91 6.26
CA LEU A 29 -10.39 -5.58 5.62
C LEU A 29 -10.17 -6.98 6.22
N LYS A 30 -10.15 -7.11 7.55
CA LYS A 30 -10.03 -8.40 8.25
C LYS A 30 -11.17 -9.37 7.89
N GLN A 31 -12.37 -8.85 7.67
CA GLN A 31 -13.55 -9.61 7.26
C GLN A 31 -13.57 -9.91 5.74
N LYS A 32 -12.54 -9.50 4.98
CA LYS A 32 -12.48 -9.58 3.51
C LYS A 32 -13.61 -8.83 2.80
N LYS A 33 -14.18 -7.84 3.47
CA LYS A 33 -15.22 -6.96 2.94
C LYS A 33 -14.56 -5.71 2.37
N TYR A 34 -13.85 -5.90 1.26
CA TYR A 34 -12.91 -4.90 0.75
C TYR A 34 -13.59 -3.59 0.31
N ARG A 35 -14.80 -3.66 -0.28
CA ARG A 35 -15.56 -2.46 -0.67
C ARG A 35 -15.95 -1.60 0.54
N ASP A 36 -16.46 -2.23 1.59
CA ASP A 36 -16.81 -1.53 2.84
C ASP A 36 -15.55 -0.91 3.47
N ALA A 37 -14.43 -1.66 3.45
CA ALA A 37 -13.17 -1.16 3.96
C ALA A 37 -12.70 0.11 3.22
N ILE A 38 -12.71 0.08 1.88
CA ILE A 38 -12.38 1.24 1.05
C ILE A 38 -13.24 2.44 1.44
N GLN A 39 -14.56 2.26 1.55
CA GLN A 39 -15.48 3.35 1.88
C GLN A 39 -15.17 4.00 3.24
N PHE A 40 -14.85 3.20 4.27
CA PHE A 40 -14.49 3.75 5.59
C PHE A 40 -13.11 4.39 5.62
N LEU A 41 -12.17 3.86 4.85
CA LEU A 41 -10.81 4.40 4.75
C LEU A 41 -10.76 5.69 3.93
N GLU A 42 -11.56 5.82 2.87
CA GLU A 42 -11.71 7.07 2.11
C GLU A 42 -12.28 8.19 2.99
N GLN A 43 -13.29 7.88 3.80
CA GLN A 43 -13.78 8.83 4.80
C GLN A 43 -12.71 9.19 5.84
N ALA A 44 -11.89 8.23 6.28
CA ALA A 44 -10.77 8.53 7.18
C ALA A 44 -9.76 9.48 6.52
N LEU A 45 -9.48 9.29 5.22
CA LEU A 45 -8.57 10.12 4.43
C LEU A 45 -9.09 11.55 4.27
N GLU A 46 -10.40 11.76 4.12
CA GLU A 46 -11.00 13.10 4.07
C GLU A 46 -10.75 13.92 5.35
N HIS A 47 -10.59 13.25 6.48
CA HIS A 47 -10.31 13.88 7.77
C HIS A 47 -8.82 14.07 8.06
N ASP A 48 -7.99 13.13 7.62
CA ASP A 48 -6.53 13.18 7.77
C ASP A 48 -5.84 12.75 6.46
N PRO A 49 -5.66 13.69 5.51
CA PRO A 49 -5.15 13.39 4.17
C PRO A 49 -3.68 12.94 4.11
N GLU A 50 -2.93 13.07 5.21
CA GLU A 50 -1.51 12.68 5.27
C GLU A 50 -1.30 11.43 6.16
N ASN A 51 -2.39 10.74 6.50
CA ASN A 51 -2.31 9.56 7.36
C ASN A 51 -1.76 8.33 6.63
N GLY A 52 -0.49 8.01 6.87
CA GLY A 52 0.17 6.84 6.27
C GLY A 52 -0.57 5.52 6.53
N ASP A 53 -1.19 5.32 7.70
CA ASP A 53 -1.92 4.08 8.00
C ASP A 53 -3.21 3.96 7.17
N VAL A 54 -3.89 5.08 6.90
CA VAL A 54 -5.05 5.11 6.01
C VAL A 54 -4.64 4.75 4.58
N PHE A 55 -3.53 5.30 4.10
CA PHE A 55 -2.98 4.94 2.79
C PHE A 55 -2.62 3.46 2.69
N VAL A 56 -1.91 2.90 3.68
CA VAL A 56 -1.62 1.45 3.73
C VAL A 56 -2.92 0.65 3.68
N GLY A 57 -3.93 1.04 4.46
CA GLY A 57 -5.25 0.41 4.44
C GLY A 57 -5.88 0.44 3.04
N LEU A 58 -5.86 1.60 2.37
CA LEU A 58 -6.46 1.77 1.04
C LEU A 58 -5.74 0.97 -0.04
N VAL A 59 -4.40 0.93 0.00
CA VAL A 59 -3.58 0.11 -0.90
C VAL A 59 -3.95 -1.35 -0.76
N LEU A 60 -3.98 -1.87 0.46
CA LEU A 60 -4.33 -3.27 0.72
C LEU A 60 -5.78 -3.59 0.32
N ALA A 61 -6.72 -2.71 0.64
CA ALA A 61 -8.13 -2.93 0.33
C ALA A 61 -8.39 -2.90 -1.18
N ASN A 62 -7.75 -1.99 -1.91
CA ASN A 62 -7.85 -1.95 -3.38
C ASN A 62 -7.16 -3.15 -4.03
N TYR A 63 -5.97 -3.52 -3.55
CA TYR A 63 -5.25 -4.69 -4.07
C TYR A 63 -6.08 -5.98 -3.91
N GLU A 64 -6.61 -6.22 -2.71
CA GLU A 64 -7.42 -7.40 -2.41
C GLU A 64 -8.80 -7.39 -3.10
N ALA A 65 -9.35 -6.20 -3.38
CA ALA A 65 -10.56 -6.05 -4.19
C ALA A 65 -10.33 -6.34 -5.69
N GLY A 66 -9.08 -6.52 -6.12
CA GLY A 66 -8.71 -6.64 -7.53
C GLY A 66 -8.59 -5.30 -8.26
N ASN A 67 -8.69 -4.18 -7.55
CA ASN A 67 -8.47 -2.83 -8.07
C ASN A 67 -6.97 -2.53 -8.15
N THR A 68 -6.19 -3.42 -8.78
CA THR A 68 -4.73 -3.42 -8.68
C THR A 68 -4.09 -2.14 -9.24
N HIS A 69 -4.65 -1.55 -10.30
CA HIS A 69 -4.19 -0.25 -10.82
C HIS A 69 -4.42 0.90 -9.82
N GLN A 70 -5.56 0.92 -9.12
CA GLN A 70 -5.80 1.93 -8.09
C GLN A 70 -4.83 1.76 -6.92
N ALA A 71 -4.53 0.52 -6.53
CA ALA A 71 -3.53 0.24 -5.51
C ALA A 71 -2.14 0.74 -5.92
N LYS A 72 -1.78 0.61 -7.21
CA LYS A 72 -0.53 1.14 -7.78
C LYS A 72 -0.44 2.65 -7.61
N GLU A 73 -1.48 3.38 -7.99
CA GLU A 73 -1.51 4.84 -7.89
C GLU A 73 -1.38 5.31 -6.43
N LEU A 74 -2.11 4.67 -5.52
CA LEU A 74 -2.09 5.00 -4.09
C LEU A 74 -0.70 4.80 -3.46
N VAL A 75 -0.04 3.67 -3.73
CA VAL A 75 1.30 3.44 -3.18
C VAL A 75 2.36 4.32 -3.85
N ALA A 76 2.20 4.65 -5.13
CA ALA A 76 3.08 5.60 -5.80
C ALA A 76 2.94 7.02 -5.20
N GLU A 77 1.73 7.40 -4.78
CA GLU A 77 1.50 8.62 -4.00
C GLU A 77 2.18 8.56 -2.63
N MET A 78 2.09 7.44 -1.90
CA MET A 78 2.82 7.28 -0.65
C MET A 78 4.32 7.50 -0.82
N LEU A 79 4.92 6.93 -1.87
CA LEU A 79 6.35 7.08 -2.15
C LEU A 79 6.73 8.52 -2.51
N ARG A 80 5.93 9.20 -3.34
CA ARG A 80 6.19 10.60 -3.73
C ARG A 80 6.04 11.58 -2.57
N SER A 81 5.06 11.34 -1.69
CA SER A 81 4.71 12.24 -0.59
C SER A 81 5.40 11.88 0.73
N GLY A 82 6.16 10.78 0.77
CA GLY A 82 6.85 10.31 1.99
C GLY A 82 5.88 9.84 3.08
N LEU A 83 4.74 9.25 2.70
CA LEU A 83 3.71 8.81 3.63
C LEU A 83 3.97 7.37 4.08
N GLY A 84 4.13 7.17 5.39
CA GLY A 84 4.38 5.86 5.99
C GLY A 84 5.84 5.40 5.88
N ASP A 85 6.09 4.13 6.13
CA ASP A 85 7.43 3.55 6.07
C ASP A 85 7.85 3.34 4.60
N TYR A 86 8.98 3.95 4.21
CA TYR A 86 9.47 3.93 2.84
C TYR A 86 9.72 2.49 2.33
N ILE A 87 10.36 1.64 3.13
CA ILE A 87 10.65 0.26 2.74
C ILE A 87 9.36 -0.55 2.61
N GLN A 88 8.38 -0.34 3.48
CA GLN A 88 7.06 -0.95 3.38
C GLN A 88 6.32 -0.50 2.11
N ALA A 89 6.35 0.79 1.77
CA ALA A 89 5.73 1.31 0.56
C ALA A 89 6.40 0.73 -0.71
N ILE A 90 7.73 0.65 -0.75
CA ILE A 90 8.47 0.01 -1.84
C ILE A 90 8.11 -1.48 -1.97
N ASP A 91 8.05 -2.23 -0.87
CA ASP A 91 7.64 -3.64 -0.89
C ASP A 91 6.23 -3.82 -1.47
N MET A 92 5.27 -2.97 -1.07
CA MET A 92 3.91 -2.98 -1.62
C MET A 92 3.91 -2.63 -3.12
N TYR A 93 4.68 -1.63 -3.53
CA TYR A 93 4.77 -1.23 -4.93
C TYR A 93 5.31 -2.35 -5.80
N LEU A 94 6.45 -2.94 -5.44
CA LEU A 94 7.04 -4.05 -6.19
C LEU A 94 6.11 -5.24 -6.31
N MET A 95 5.36 -5.55 -5.24
CA MET A 95 4.35 -6.62 -5.28
C MET A 95 3.22 -6.31 -6.26
N ILE A 96 2.71 -5.07 -6.26
CA ILE A 96 1.66 -4.62 -7.17
C ILE A 96 2.14 -4.70 -8.62
N LEU A 97 3.37 -4.24 -8.90
CA LEU A 97 3.97 -4.32 -10.23
C LEU A 97 4.09 -5.77 -10.72
N VAL A 98 4.53 -6.69 -9.85
CA VAL A 98 4.60 -8.12 -10.17
C VAL A 98 3.21 -8.68 -10.50
N GLN A 99 2.18 -8.32 -9.73
CA GLN A 99 0.80 -8.75 -9.98
C GLN A 99 0.25 -8.22 -11.33
N LEU A 100 0.68 -7.02 -11.73
CA LEU A 100 0.36 -6.42 -13.03
C LEU A 100 1.23 -6.93 -14.18
N ASN A 101 2.22 -7.80 -13.90
CA ASN A 101 3.25 -8.23 -14.85
C ASN A 101 4.12 -7.08 -15.41
N GLU A 102 4.24 -5.97 -14.68
CA GLU A 102 5.03 -4.81 -15.05
C GLU A 102 6.51 -5.00 -14.67
N TYR A 103 7.12 -6.07 -15.18
CA TYR A 103 8.46 -6.51 -14.79
C TYR A 103 9.55 -5.50 -15.16
N SER A 104 9.35 -4.70 -16.21
CA SER A 104 10.29 -3.63 -16.58
C SER A 104 10.42 -2.62 -15.46
N GLU A 105 9.30 -2.27 -14.83
CA GLU A 105 9.26 -1.29 -13.78
C GLU A 105 9.77 -1.87 -12.44
N VAL A 106 9.54 -3.17 -12.20
CA VAL A 106 10.17 -3.88 -11.07
C VAL A 106 11.70 -3.75 -11.13
N VAL A 107 12.28 -3.99 -12.31
CA VAL A 107 13.74 -3.93 -12.51
C VAL A 107 14.26 -2.51 -12.27
N THR A 108 13.68 -1.51 -12.95
CA THR A 108 14.16 -0.12 -12.82
C THR A 108 13.97 0.43 -11.41
N THR A 109 12.89 0.08 -10.73
CA THR A 109 12.64 0.51 -9.35
C THR A 109 13.69 -0.07 -8.39
N ILE A 110 14.03 -1.35 -8.51
CA ILE A 110 15.01 -1.99 -7.63
C ILE A 110 16.43 -1.51 -7.93
N GLU A 111 16.76 -1.29 -9.20
CA GLU A 111 18.07 -0.74 -9.59
C GLU A 111 18.28 0.65 -8.99
N ALA A 112 17.30 1.56 -9.13
CA ALA A 112 17.36 2.87 -8.49
C ALA A 112 17.50 2.78 -6.96
N LEU A 113 16.71 1.89 -6.33
CA LEU A 113 16.77 1.66 -4.89
C LEU A 113 18.16 1.16 -4.43
N LEU A 114 18.85 0.32 -5.21
CA LEU A 114 20.19 -0.20 -4.87
C LEU A 114 21.30 0.82 -5.10
N GLU A 115 21.09 1.78 -6.00
CA GLU A 115 22.00 2.91 -6.20
C GLU A 115 21.93 3.91 -5.04
N GLU A 116 20.74 4.12 -4.49
CA GLU A 116 20.49 4.86 -3.26
C GLU A 116 21.00 4.02 -2.06
N ARG A 117 22.24 4.26 -1.62
CA ARG A 117 23.01 3.43 -0.65
C ARG A 117 22.44 3.33 0.79
N GLU A 118 21.14 3.53 0.99
CA GLU A 118 20.47 3.48 2.30
C GLU A 118 19.49 2.31 2.48
N ILE A 119 19.62 1.23 1.70
CA ILE A 119 18.84 0.01 1.96
C ILE A 119 19.32 -0.63 3.27
N PRO A 120 18.41 -1.05 4.19
CA PRO A 120 18.79 -1.88 5.32
C PRO A 120 19.51 -3.18 4.88
N ALA A 121 20.61 -3.53 5.56
CA ALA A 121 21.44 -4.68 5.17
C ALA A 121 20.65 -6.00 5.07
N ASP A 122 19.68 -6.20 5.95
CA ASP A 122 18.80 -7.38 6.01
C ASP A 122 17.78 -7.45 4.84
N LYS A 123 17.61 -6.37 4.08
CA LYS A 123 16.70 -6.28 2.94
C LYS A 123 17.39 -6.44 1.59
N HIS A 124 18.71 -6.35 1.53
CA HIS A 124 19.47 -6.42 0.28
C HIS A 124 19.21 -7.73 -0.49
N GLU A 125 19.31 -8.88 0.18
CA GLU A 125 19.08 -10.19 -0.45
C GLU A 125 17.66 -10.30 -1.05
N HIS A 126 16.67 -9.71 -0.36
CA HIS A 126 15.29 -9.69 -0.82
C HIS A 126 15.14 -8.90 -2.12
N PHE A 127 15.70 -7.70 -2.20
CA PHE A 127 15.62 -6.88 -3.42
C PHE A 127 16.42 -7.48 -4.58
N ILE A 128 17.61 -8.05 -4.32
CA ILE A 128 18.38 -8.78 -5.35
C ILE A 128 17.59 -9.96 -5.91
N THR A 129 16.95 -10.76 -5.04
CA THR A 129 16.09 -11.87 -5.49
C THR A 129 14.95 -11.37 -6.39
N MET A 130 14.32 -10.25 -6.04
CA MET A 130 13.24 -9.65 -6.83
C MET A 130 13.74 -9.07 -8.15
N LEU A 131 14.94 -8.48 -8.18
CA LEU A 131 15.58 -7.97 -9.40
C LEU A 131 15.89 -9.09 -10.38
N GLU A 132 16.50 -10.18 -9.90
CA GLU A 132 16.75 -11.37 -10.72
C GLU A 132 15.45 -11.95 -11.29
N PHE A 133 14.41 -12.01 -10.45
CA PHE A 133 13.09 -12.44 -10.89
C PHE A 133 12.53 -11.53 -12.00
N GLY A 134 12.54 -10.21 -11.81
CA GLY A 134 12.06 -9.25 -12.81
C GLY A 134 12.80 -9.36 -14.15
N ARG A 135 14.14 -9.45 -14.12
CA ARG A 135 14.96 -9.61 -15.33
C ARG A 135 14.65 -10.89 -16.10
N ARG A 136 14.48 -12.00 -15.39
CA ARG A 136 14.12 -13.29 -16.02
C ARG A 136 12.75 -13.25 -16.68
N MET A 137 11.76 -12.67 -16.00
CA MET A 137 10.41 -12.52 -16.56
C MET A 137 10.41 -11.62 -17.80
N LEU A 138 11.22 -10.56 -17.82
CA LEU A 138 11.44 -9.73 -19.02
C LEU A 138 12.07 -10.51 -20.18
N ASN A 139 13.01 -11.40 -19.88
CA ASN A 139 13.69 -12.24 -20.87
C ASN A 139 12.82 -13.42 -21.35
N GLY A 140 11.62 -13.61 -20.81
CA GLY A 140 10.73 -14.73 -21.15
C GLY A 140 11.14 -16.07 -20.50
N GLU A 141 12.04 -16.04 -19.52
CA GLU A 141 12.54 -17.23 -18.82
C GLU A 141 11.52 -17.68 -17.75
N THR A 142 10.66 -18.64 -18.11
CA THR A 142 9.58 -19.14 -17.22
C THR A 142 9.98 -20.33 -16.34
N GLU A 143 11.23 -20.81 -16.44
CA GLU A 143 11.67 -22.09 -15.84
C GLU A 143 11.94 -22.04 -14.33
N MET A 144 12.14 -20.87 -13.73
CA MET A 144 12.09 -20.75 -12.26
C MET A 144 10.63 -20.66 -11.83
N GLU A 145 10.18 -21.62 -11.01
CA GLU A 145 8.87 -21.62 -10.34
C GLU A 145 8.55 -20.23 -9.75
N PRO A 146 7.76 -19.39 -10.45
CA PRO A 146 7.40 -18.03 -9.99
C PRO A 146 6.72 -18.09 -8.62
N ARG A 147 6.17 -19.27 -8.31
CA ARG A 147 5.61 -19.65 -7.03
C ARG A 147 6.50 -19.34 -5.83
N ARG A 148 7.83 -19.43 -5.89
CA ARG A 148 8.66 -19.15 -4.70
C ARG A 148 8.66 -17.66 -4.33
N VAL A 149 8.93 -16.81 -5.31
CA VAL A 149 8.93 -15.34 -5.14
C VAL A 149 7.51 -14.85 -4.82
N LEU A 150 6.52 -15.31 -5.58
CA LEU A 150 5.11 -15.00 -5.34
C LEU A 150 4.65 -15.46 -3.94
N LYS A 151 5.01 -16.67 -3.50
CA LYS A 151 4.70 -17.14 -2.13
C LYS A 151 5.39 -16.31 -1.05
N ARG A 152 6.62 -15.83 -1.29
CA ARG A 152 7.35 -14.97 -0.34
C ARG A 152 6.68 -13.60 -0.23
N ASN A 153 6.26 -13.02 -1.36
CA ASN A 153 5.51 -11.76 -1.41
C ASN A 153 4.14 -11.89 -0.74
N LEU A 154 3.41 -12.97 -1.04
CA LEU A 154 2.14 -13.29 -0.36
C LEU A 154 2.31 -13.45 1.16
N LYS A 155 3.39 -14.09 1.62
CA LYS A 155 3.70 -14.18 3.06
C LYS A 155 4.01 -12.80 3.67
N ARG A 156 4.76 -11.94 2.97
CA ARG A 156 5.03 -10.57 3.43
C ARG A 156 3.75 -9.74 3.50
N MET A 157 2.89 -9.82 2.50
CA MET A 157 1.60 -9.13 2.52
C MET A 157 0.71 -9.63 3.66
N SER A 158 0.66 -10.96 3.88
CA SER A 158 -0.03 -11.52 5.05
C SER A 158 0.55 -11.03 6.38
N LEU A 159 1.86 -10.73 6.43
CA LEU A 159 2.49 -10.17 7.62
C LEU A 159 2.12 -8.69 7.81
N ILE A 160 2.04 -7.89 6.73
CA ILE A 160 1.54 -6.51 6.78
C ILE A 160 0.10 -6.49 7.34
N PHE A 161 -0.75 -7.40 6.86
CA PHE A 161 -2.08 -7.62 7.44
C PHE A 161 -2.04 -7.98 8.92
N LEU A 162 -1.03 -8.73 9.36
CA LEU A 162 -0.87 -9.14 10.76
C LEU A 162 -0.32 -8.01 11.65
N THR A 163 0.52 -7.12 11.13
CA THR A 163 1.00 -5.94 11.87
C THR A 163 -0.10 -4.92 12.06
N ILE A 164 -0.98 -4.75 11.07
CA ILE A 164 -2.23 -3.97 11.21
C ILE A 164 -3.17 -4.61 12.26
N ARG A 165 -3.02 -5.91 12.52
CA ARG A 165 -3.82 -6.68 13.49
C ARG A 165 -3.39 -6.45 14.94
N ALA A 166 -2.22 -5.87 15.19
CA ALA A 166 -1.80 -5.55 16.55
C ALA A 166 -2.55 -4.29 17.01
N PRO A 167 -3.30 -4.34 18.14
CA PRO A 167 -3.87 -3.12 18.69
C PRO A 167 -2.72 -2.15 18.98
N MET A 168 -2.83 -0.88 18.55
CA MET A 168 -2.00 0.20 19.09
C MET A 168 -2.34 0.37 20.57
N THR A 169 -1.79 -0.49 21.42
CA THR A 169 -1.66 -0.25 22.86
C THR A 169 -0.32 0.43 23.07
N ARG A 170 -0.32 1.77 23.10
CA ARG A 170 0.51 2.57 24.00
C ARG A 170 -0.28 3.77 24.47
#